data_AF-A0A183D7W3-F1
#
_entry.id   AF-A0A183D7W3-F1
#
_cell.length_a   1.000
_cell.length_b   1.000
_cell.length_c   1.000
_cell.angle_alpha   90.00
_cell.angle_beta   90.00
_cell.angle_gamma   90.00
#
_symmetry.space_group_name_H-M   'P 1'
#
loop_
_entity.id
_entity.type
_entity.pdbx_description
1 polymer ?
#
loop_
_entity_poly.entity_id
_entity_poly.type
_entity_poly.pdbx_seq_one_letter_code
_entity_poly.pdbx_strand_id
1 'polypeptide(L)'
;MRNTSSFVAVDSFRVKSPHGAPKVGFGYGIIHNGKVYVYVQEDPCPYQIVMVGPKNEQTGQYEYIVMTNWAKFPLVAMTRDLGQFDSKYRDELTQRFRSEGYTHEFSEIIGNSMHHIEWTKCRPLTPIAFVSNVINRILFGS
;
A
#
# COMPACT_ATOMS: atom_id res chain seq x y z
N MET A 1 4.46 7.04 -33.18
CA MET A 1 4.52 5.82 -32.33
C MET A 1 3.52 5.98 -31.21
N ARG A 2 2.68 4.98 -30.92
CA ARG A 2 1.71 5.06 -29.82
C ARG A 2 2.49 5.02 -28.50
N ASN A 3 2.60 6.15 -27.79
CA ASN A 3 3.24 6.28 -26.47
C ASN A 3 2.27 5.90 -25.33
N THR A 4 1.35 4.99 -25.65
CA THR A 4 0.30 4.54 -24.74
C THR A 4 0.20 3.03 -24.84
N SER A 5 0.29 2.36 -23.69
CA SER A 5 -0.02 0.95 -23.54
C SER A 5 -0.97 0.75 -22.37
N SER A 6 -1.61 -0.41 -22.29
CA SER A 6 -2.54 -0.75 -21.23
C SER A 6 -2.29 -2.16 -20.72
N PHE A 7 -2.60 -2.39 -19.46
CA PHE A 7 -2.58 -3.71 -18.83
C PHE A 7 -3.87 -3.94 -18.03
N VAL A 8 -4.20 -5.21 -17.81
CA VAL A 8 -5.32 -5.61 -16.96
C VAL A 8 -4.76 -6.17 -15.66
N ALA A 9 -5.40 -5.82 -14.55
CA ALA A 9 -5.11 -6.35 -13.23
C ALA A 9 -6.35 -7.09 -12.72
N VAL A 10 -6.20 -8.37 -12.40
CA VAL A 10 -7.26 -9.18 -11.79
C VAL A 10 -6.66 -9.84 -10.56
N ASP A 11 -7.36 -9.74 -9.44
CA ASP A 11 -6.92 -10.39 -8.20
C ASP A 11 -8.10 -11.05 -7.49
N SER A 12 -7.83 -12.18 -6.83
CA SER A 12 -8.84 -12.90 -6.03
C SER A 12 -8.52 -12.76 -4.55
N PHE A 13 -9.48 -12.26 -3.78
CA PHE A 13 -9.31 -12.06 -2.33
C PHE A 13 -10.51 -12.61 -1.56
N ARG A 14 -10.32 -12.88 -0.27
CA ARG A 14 -11.40 -13.32 0.63
C ARG A 14 -11.81 -12.19 1.55
N VAL A 15 -13.11 -12.00 1.72
CA VAL A 15 -13.65 -10.94 2.57
C VAL A 15 -13.81 -11.40 4.02
N LYS A 16 -13.51 -10.52 4.97
CA LYS A 16 -13.69 -10.66 6.44
C LYS A 16 -12.83 -11.73 7.14
N SER A 17 -12.47 -12.83 6.48
CA SER A 17 -11.59 -13.85 7.04
C SER A 17 -10.87 -14.66 5.96
N PRO A 18 -9.78 -15.40 6.31
CA PRO A 18 -9.11 -16.33 5.39
C PRO A 18 -10.00 -17.45 4.85
N HIS A 19 -11.17 -17.68 5.46
CA HIS A 19 -12.17 -18.66 5.04
C HIS A 19 -13.43 -17.99 4.47
N GLY A 20 -13.43 -16.66 4.35
CA GLY A 20 -14.56 -15.89 3.86
C GLY A 20 -14.85 -16.15 2.38
N ALA A 21 -16.00 -15.66 1.92
CA ALA A 21 -16.40 -15.80 0.52
C ALA A 21 -15.32 -15.22 -0.41
N PRO A 22 -14.92 -15.95 -1.47
CA PRO A 22 -14.01 -15.41 -2.46
C PRO A 22 -14.70 -14.28 -3.22
N LYS A 23 -13.95 -13.21 -3.46
CA LYS A 23 -14.29 -12.11 -4.34
C LYS A 23 -13.18 -11.93 -5.37
N VAL A 24 -13.52 -11.31 -6.49
CA VAL A 24 -12.56 -10.95 -7.53
C VAL A 24 -12.59 -9.45 -7.70
N GLY A 25 -11.42 -8.83 -7.61
CA GLY A 25 -11.21 -7.43 -7.94
C GLY A 25 -10.75 -7.30 -9.39
N PHE A 26 -11.29 -6.31 -10.08
CA PHE A 26 -10.90 -5.97 -11.44
C PHE A 26 -10.35 -4.56 -11.48
N GLY A 27 -9.26 -4.41 -12.23
CA GLY A 27 -8.67 -3.12 -12.55
C GLY A 27 -7.96 -3.15 -13.89
N TYR A 28 -7.57 -1.98 -14.34
CA TYR A 28 -6.74 -1.83 -15.52
C TYR A 28 -5.77 -0.68 -15.29
N GLY A 29 -4.65 -0.72 -15.99
CA GLY A 29 -3.71 0.38 -15.98
C GLY A 29 -3.40 0.88 -17.37
N ILE A 30 -3.09 2.17 -17.42
CA ILE A 30 -2.67 2.88 -18.63
C ILE A 30 -1.27 3.42 -18.38
N ILE A 31 -0.35 3.10 -19.28
CA ILE A 31 0.98 3.68 -19.33
C ILE A 31 0.93 4.72 -20.44
N HIS A 32 1.11 5.99 -20.10
CA HIS A 32 1.11 7.08 -21.07
C HIS A 32 2.26 8.04 -20.78
N ASN A 33 3.12 8.26 -21.77
CA ASN A 33 4.30 9.12 -21.65
C ASN A 33 5.15 8.81 -20.40
N GLY A 34 5.37 7.51 -20.14
CA GLY A 34 6.15 7.04 -18.98
C GLY A 34 5.45 7.13 -17.62
N LYS A 35 4.21 7.65 -17.56
CA LYS A 35 3.38 7.67 -16.34
C LYS A 35 2.44 6.49 -16.32
N VAL A 36 2.26 5.89 -15.14
CA VAL A 36 1.36 4.74 -14.95
C VAL A 36 0.17 5.16 -14.09
N TYR A 37 -1.02 4.93 -14.63
CA TYR A 37 -2.30 5.14 -13.97
C TYR A 37 -2.99 3.80 -13.76
N VAL A 38 -3.52 3.55 -12.57
CA VAL A 38 -4.21 2.33 -12.18
C VAL A 38 -5.64 2.68 -11.78
N TYR A 39 -6.60 2.07 -12.47
CA TYR A 39 -8.02 2.19 -12.23
C TYR A 39 -8.51 0.90 -11.59
N VAL A 40 -9.20 1.02 -10.46
CA VAL A 40 -9.79 -0.11 -9.72
C VAL A 40 -11.30 0.08 -9.74
N GLN A 41 -12.08 -0.97 -10.01
CA GLN A 41 -13.53 -0.84 -10.16
C GLN A 41 -14.24 -0.16 -8.97
N GLU A 42 -13.73 -0.36 -7.76
CA GLU A 42 -14.36 0.18 -6.54
C GLU A 42 -13.99 1.64 -6.25
N ASP A 43 -13.00 2.22 -6.96
CA ASP A 43 -12.55 3.60 -6.75
C ASP A 43 -12.73 4.45 -8.01
N PRO A 44 -13.56 5.51 -7.99
CA PRO A 44 -13.76 6.36 -9.15
C PRO A 44 -12.51 7.17 -9.53
N CYS A 45 -11.52 7.29 -8.64
CA CYS A 45 -10.32 8.08 -8.86
C CYS A 45 -9.10 7.18 -9.11
N PRO A 46 -8.36 7.35 -10.22
CA PRO A 46 -7.19 6.53 -10.50
C PRO A 46 -6.04 6.82 -9.55
N TYR A 47 -5.29 5.76 -9.24
CA TYR A 47 -3.99 5.88 -8.58
C TYR A 47 -2.92 6.11 -9.64
N GLN A 48 -2.02 7.07 -9.40
CA GLN A 48 -0.82 7.24 -10.20
C GLN A 48 0.38 6.64 -9.47
N ILE A 49 1.18 5.83 -10.16
CA ILE A 49 2.49 5.40 -9.64
C ILE A 49 3.45 6.57 -9.80
N VAL A 50 3.99 7.06 -8.69
CA VAL A 50 4.91 8.20 -8.64
C VAL A 50 6.35 7.80 -8.36
N MET A 51 6.56 6.64 -7.72
CA MET A 51 7.89 6.08 -7.48
C MET A 51 7.87 4.56 -7.60
N VAL A 52 9.02 4.01 -7.97
CA VAL A 52 9.30 2.57 -7.93
C VAL A 52 10.63 2.36 -7.23
N GLY A 53 10.71 1.29 -6.45
CA GLY A 53 11.96 0.83 -5.84
C GLY A 53 12.90 0.18 -6.84
N PRO A 54 14.04 -0.35 -6.39
CA PRO A 54 14.93 -1.12 -7.24
C PRO A 54 14.25 -2.39 -7.75
N LYS A 55 14.72 -2.86 -8.92
CA LYS A 55 14.28 -4.12 -9.50
C LYS A 55 15.11 -5.26 -8.92
N ASN A 56 14.45 -6.23 -8.30
CA ASN A 56 15.07 -7.46 -7.85
C ASN A 56 15.64 -8.23 -9.04
N GLU A 57 16.92 -8.59 -9.00
CA GLU A 57 17.61 -9.24 -10.12
C GLU A 57 17.11 -10.66 -10.39
N GLN A 58 16.69 -11.38 -9.33
CA GLN A 58 16.25 -12.77 -9.44
C GLN A 58 14.81 -12.88 -9.97
N THR A 59 13.92 -12.03 -9.49
CA THR A 59 12.49 -12.07 -9.88
C THR A 59 12.14 -11.14 -11.02
N GLY A 60 13.00 -10.15 -11.30
CA GLY A 60 12.71 -9.09 -12.25
C GLY A 60 11.55 -8.18 -11.83
N GLN A 61 11.20 -8.14 -10.54
CA GLN A 61 10.10 -7.33 -10.02
C GLN A 61 10.62 -6.16 -9.19
N TYR A 62 9.89 -5.04 -9.16
CA TYR A 62 10.20 -3.94 -8.26
C TYR A 62 9.91 -4.34 -6.81
N GLU A 63 10.81 -3.96 -5.89
CA GLU A 63 10.69 -4.28 -4.47
C GLU A 63 9.55 -3.49 -3.78
N TYR A 64 9.28 -2.27 -4.25
CA TYR A 64 8.14 -1.48 -3.81
C TYR A 64 7.66 -0.53 -4.90
N ILE A 65 6.42 -0.04 -4.77
CA ILE A 65 5.89 1.08 -5.53
C ILE A 65 5.24 2.09 -4.61
N VAL A 66 5.28 3.37 -4.98
CA VAL A 66 4.53 4.43 -4.31
C VAL A 66 3.46 4.94 -5.25
N MET A 67 2.23 4.97 -4.76
CA MET A 67 1.08 5.48 -5.47
C MET A 67 0.41 6.61 -4.73
N THR A 68 -0.21 7.49 -5.51
CA THR A 68 -1.01 8.61 -5.00
C THR A 68 -2.34 8.65 -5.72
N ASN A 69 -3.35 9.16 -5.03
CA ASN A 69 -4.61 9.52 -5.63
C ASN A 69 -4.83 11.01 -5.40
N TRP A 70 -5.07 11.76 -6.47
CA TRP A 70 -5.27 13.22 -6.44
C TRP A 70 -6.41 13.66 -5.50
N ALA A 71 -7.40 12.79 -5.26
CA ALA A 71 -8.54 13.07 -4.39
C ALA A 71 -8.38 12.49 -2.96
N LYS A 72 -7.39 11.64 -2.71
CA LYS A 72 -7.22 10.93 -1.43
C LYS A 72 -5.76 10.96 -1.00
N PHE A 73 -5.41 11.89 -0.12
CA PHE A 73 -4.29 11.70 0.80
C PHE A 73 -4.64 10.50 1.72
N PRO A 74 -3.70 9.59 2.03
CA PRO A 74 -2.24 9.71 1.95
C PRO A 74 -1.57 9.08 0.71
N LEU A 75 -0.25 9.29 0.56
CA LEU A 75 0.60 8.44 -0.28
C LEU A 75 0.57 7.00 0.24
N VAL A 76 0.51 6.03 -0.67
CA VAL A 76 0.51 4.61 -0.33
C VAL A 76 1.76 3.97 -0.91
N ALA A 77 2.63 3.46 -0.06
CA ALA A 77 3.74 2.60 -0.46
C ALA A 77 3.32 1.13 -0.32
N MET A 78 3.47 0.35 -1.38
CA MET A 78 3.26 -1.10 -1.36
C MET A 78 4.59 -1.80 -1.58
N THR A 79 4.92 -2.72 -0.70
CA THR A 79 6.19 -3.47 -0.68
C THR A 79 5.93 -4.96 -0.91
N ARG A 80 6.92 -5.67 -1.46
CA ARG A 80 6.88 -7.14 -1.58
C ARG A 80 7.07 -7.85 -0.24
N ASP A 81 8.03 -7.37 0.54
CA ASP A 81 8.40 -7.88 1.85
C ASP A 81 8.59 -6.71 2.82
N LEU A 82 7.82 -6.71 3.91
CA LEU A 82 7.81 -5.60 4.86
C LEU A 82 9.12 -5.51 5.65
N GLY A 83 9.70 -6.65 6.05
CA GLY A 83 10.94 -6.66 6.83
C GLY A 83 12.15 -6.22 6.01
N GLN A 84 12.21 -6.63 4.74
CA GLN A 84 13.22 -6.18 3.81
C GLN A 84 13.07 -4.68 3.50
N PHE A 85 11.82 -4.22 3.33
CA PHE A 85 11.55 -2.80 3.12
C PHE A 85 11.98 -1.95 4.32
N ASP A 86 11.60 -2.35 5.52
CA ASP A 86 11.92 -1.62 6.76
C ASP A 86 13.43 -1.55 7.00
N SER A 87 14.17 -2.62 6.69
CA SER A 87 15.61 -2.66 6.89
C SER A 87 16.44 -1.95 5.81
N LYS A 88 15.94 -1.85 4.57
CA LYS A 88 16.74 -1.36 3.43
C LYS A 88 16.28 -0.06 2.82
N TYR A 89 14.96 0.19 2.76
CA TYR A 89 14.40 1.23 1.90
C TYR A 89 13.61 2.30 2.67
N ARG A 90 13.21 2.01 3.91
CA ARG A 90 12.35 2.89 4.71
C ARG A 90 12.94 4.28 4.91
N ASP A 91 14.19 4.36 5.38
CA ASP A 91 14.81 5.64 5.73
C ASP A 91 15.07 6.48 4.47
N GLU A 92 15.55 5.83 3.39
CA GLU A 92 15.72 6.46 2.08
C GLU A 92 14.40 7.01 1.55
N LEU A 93 13.33 6.21 1.56
CA LEU A 93 12.03 6.63 1.05
C LEU A 93 11.42 7.76 1.89
N THR A 94 11.60 7.69 3.21
CA THR A 94 11.16 8.75 4.13
C THR A 94 11.90 10.06 3.85
N GLN A 95 13.23 10.00 3.67
CA GLN A 95 14.02 11.18 3.30
C GLN A 95 13.61 11.73 1.93
N ARG A 96 13.33 10.85 0.97
CA ARG A 96 12.87 11.23 -0.35
C ARG A 96 11.52 11.95 -0.29
N PHE A 97 10.56 11.42 0.46
CA PHE A 97 9.26 12.08 0.68
C PHE A 97 9.40 13.47 1.31
N ARG A 98 10.34 13.64 2.25
CA ARG A 98 10.69 14.96 2.78
C ARG A 98 11.24 15.90 1.72
N SER A 99 12.23 15.44 0.96
CA SER A 99 12.91 16.27 -0.05
C SER A 99 12.00 16.69 -1.20
N GLU A 100 11.03 15.85 -1.57
CA GLU A 100 10.07 16.11 -2.65
C GLU A 100 8.81 16.85 -2.15
N GLY A 101 8.77 17.23 -0.86
CA GLY A 101 7.69 18.02 -0.28
C GLY A 101 6.39 17.25 -0.01
N TYR A 102 6.45 15.91 -0.01
CA TYR A 102 5.28 15.06 0.27
C TYR A 102 4.93 14.98 1.76
N THR A 103 5.87 15.29 2.65
CA THR A 103 5.62 15.45 4.08
C THR A 103 5.67 16.93 4.44
N HIS A 104 4.58 17.51 4.92
CA HIS A 104 4.60 18.85 5.51
C HIS A 104 5.38 18.83 6.83
N GLU A 105 6.17 19.89 7.12
CA GLU A 105 6.91 20.08 8.39
C GLU A 105 6.03 19.83 9.64
N PHE A 106 4.72 20.09 9.54
CA PHE A 106 3.77 19.87 10.62
C PHE A 106 3.58 18.37 10.99
N SER A 107 3.79 17.45 10.04
CA SER A 107 3.68 15.99 10.28
C SER A 107 4.80 15.42 11.16
N GLU A 108 5.94 16.12 11.24
CA GLU A 108 7.06 15.76 12.10
C GLU A 108 6.80 16.11 13.57
N ILE A 109 6.03 17.19 13.83
CA ILE A 109 5.67 17.63 15.18
C ILE A 109 4.69 16.66 15.86
N ILE A 110 3.90 15.92 15.08
CA ILE A 110 2.85 14.99 15.56
C ILE A 110 3.30 13.52 15.61
N GLY A 111 4.57 13.22 15.29
CA GLY A 111 5.16 11.88 15.45
C GLY A 111 4.57 10.78 14.56
N ASN A 112 3.84 11.13 13.49
CA ASN A 112 3.00 10.19 12.72
C ASN A 112 3.04 10.45 11.19
N SER A 113 4.22 10.58 10.58
CA SER A 113 4.27 10.83 9.12
C SER A 113 4.02 9.57 8.26
N MET A 114 4.22 8.36 8.81
CA MET A 114 4.07 7.11 8.05
C MET A 114 3.46 6.01 8.92
N HIS A 115 2.22 5.62 8.59
CA HIS A 115 1.53 4.50 9.25
C HIS A 115 1.82 3.21 8.49
N HIS A 116 2.44 2.23 9.17
CA HIS A 116 2.65 0.90 8.61
C HIS A 116 1.37 0.09 8.77
N ILE A 117 0.90 -0.51 7.68
CA ILE A 117 -0.23 -1.45 7.71
C ILE A 117 0.27 -2.78 7.15
N GLU A 118 0.50 -3.75 8.04
CA GLU A 118 0.87 -5.11 7.67
C GLU A 118 -0.41 -5.92 7.40
N TRP A 119 -0.79 -6.06 6.13
CA TRP A 119 -2.00 -6.78 5.72
C TRP A 119 -1.92 -8.29 5.96
N THR A 120 -0.73 -8.86 6.12
CA THR A 120 -0.52 -10.27 6.53
C THR A 120 -1.16 -10.55 7.89
N LYS A 121 -1.25 -9.53 8.75
CA LYS A 121 -1.89 -9.59 10.08
C LYS A 121 -3.36 -9.19 10.07
N CYS A 122 -4.04 -9.16 8.93
CA CYS A 122 -5.50 -9.28 8.90
C CYS A 122 -5.89 -10.65 9.45
N ARG A 123 -5.78 -10.80 10.77
CA ARG A 123 -6.13 -11.99 11.51
C ARG A 123 -7.64 -12.16 11.38
N PRO A 124 -8.13 -13.40 11.17
CA PRO A 124 -9.55 -13.66 11.33
C PRO A 124 -10.00 -13.13 12.68
N LEU A 125 -11.08 -12.35 12.71
CA LEU A 125 -11.84 -12.11 13.94
C LEU A 125 -12.46 -13.44 14.35
N THR A 126 -11.67 -14.29 15.01
CA THR A 126 -12.22 -15.43 15.74
C THR A 126 -12.84 -14.89 17.03
N PRO A 127 -13.89 -15.53 17.56
CA PRO A 127 -14.48 -15.13 18.83
C PRO A 127 -13.44 -15.01 19.95
N ILE A 128 -12.43 -15.88 19.92
CA ILE A 128 -11.31 -15.91 20.87
C ILE A 128 -10.41 -14.67 20.70
N ALA A 129 -10.07 -14.29 19.47
CA ALA A 129 -9.26 -13.10 19.21
C ALA A 129 -10.00 -11.81 19.57
N PHE A 130 -11.33 -11.76 19.40
CA PHE A 130 -12.16 -10.63 19.83
C PHE A 130 -12.18 -10.50 21.36
N VAL A 131 -12.49 -11.59 22.08
CA VAL A 131 -12.54 -11.58 23.55
C VAL A 131 -11.17 -11.24 24.13
N SER A 132 -10.08 -11.80 23.59
CA SER A 132 -8.72 -11.50 24.02
C SER A 132 -8.35 -10.02 23.80
N ASN A 133 -8.71 -9.44 22.65
CA ASN A 133 -8.48 -8.01 22.38
C ASN A 133 -9.30 -7.09 23.30
N VAL A 134 -10.55 -7.46 23.60
CA VAL A 134 -11.40 -6.71 24.55
C VAL A 134 -10.82 -6.78 25.96
N ILE A 135 -10.44 -7.97 26.43
CA ILE A 135 -9.84 -8.17 27.76
C ILE A 135 -8.52 -7.42 27.89
N ASN A 136 -7.63 -7.53 26.91
CA ASN A 136 -6.35 -6.83 26.94
C ASN A 136 -6.52 -5.30 26.94
N ARG A 137 -7.52 -4.78 26.22
CA ARG A 137 -7.82 -3.34 26.23
C ARG A 137 -8.41 -2.85 27.55
N ILE A 138 -9.15 -3.70 28.25
CA ILE A 138 -9.72 -3.41 29.57
C ILE A 138 -8.64 -3.51 30.67
N LEU A 139 -7.74 -4.49 30.58
CA LEU A 139 -6.76 -4.78 31.62
C LEU A 139 -5.46 -3.97 31.50
N PHE A 140 -5.04 -3.64 30.29
CA PHE A 140 -3.69 -3.10 30.03
C PHE A 140 -3.69 -1.81 29.21
N GLY A 141 -4.85 -1.13 29.13
CA GLY A 141 -5.10 0.13 28.42
C GLY A 141 -3.91 0.80 27.71
N SER A 142 -3.94 0.75 26.37
CA SER A 142 -3.13 1.47 25.36
C SER A 142 -1.63 1.64 25.63
#